data_AF-A0A7T8KGU0-F1
#
_entry.id   AF-A0A7T8KGU0-F1
#
_cell.length_a   1.000
_cell.length_b   1.000
_cell.length_c   1.000
_cell.angle_alpha   90.00
_cell.angle_beta   90.00
_cell.angle_gamma   90.00
#
_symmetry.space_group_name_H-M   'P 1'
#
loop_
_entity.id
_entity.type
_entity.pdbx_description
1 polymer ?
#
loop_
_entity_poly.entity_id
_entity_poly.type
_entity_poly.pdbx_seq_one_letter_code
_entity_poly.pdbx_strand_id
1 'polypeptide(L)'
;KFCTNMDHFWPKDMWPSSSPDLFDFAVWGKLERKTNRTPHPNVDAIKTTIRTEWDNMLKEFLISSCKAFRRRVEAVIEAEEGHIE
;
A
#
# COMPACT_ATOMS: atom_id res chain seq x y z
N LYS A 1 2.36 -18.87 5.53
CA LYS A 1 3.36 -18.76 4.45
C LYS A 1 2.67 -18.11 3.25
N PHE A 2 2.62 -16.78 3.17
CA PHE A 2 1.94 -16.08 2.08
C PHE A 2 2.94 -15.51 1.04
N CYS A 3 4.19 -15.28 1.45
CA CYS A 3 5.23 -14.67 0.63
C CYS A 3 6.21 -15.67 -0.02
N THR A 4 5.96 -16.98 0.05
CA THR A 4 6.87 -18.00 -0.51
C THR A 4 6.59 -18.35 -1.97
N ASN A 5 5.58 -17.72 -2.60
CA ASN A 5 5.20 -17.96 -4.00
C ASN A 5 5.30 -16.68 -4.87
N MET A 6 5.92 -15.62 -4.35
CA MET A 6 6.17 -14.38 -5.10
C MET A 6 7.60 -14.34 -5.63
N ASP A 7 8.14 -15.49 -6.04
CA ASP A 7 9.50 -15.58 -6.59
C ASP A 7 9.59 -14.98 -8.02
N HIS A 8 8.44 -14.63 -8.61
CA HIS A 8 8.32 -14.00 -9.92
C HIS A 8 7.46 -12.73 -9.82
N PHE A 9 7.93 -11.65 -10.45
CA PHE A 9 7.14 -10.45 -10.65
C PHE A 9 5.82 -10.80 -11.37
N TRP A 10 4.71 -10.20 -10.95
CA TRP A 10 3.48 -10.27 -11.73
C TRP A 10 3.69 -9.60 -13.09
N PRO A 11 3.28 -10.25 -14.19
CA PRO A 11 3.28 -9.61 -15.49
C PRO A 11 2.29 -8.44 -15.48
N LYS A 12 2.59 -7.41 -16.31
CA LYS A 12 1.91 -6.10 -16.29
C LYS A 12 0.39 -6.21 -16.43
N ASP A 13 -0.08 -7.19 -17.20
CA ASP A 13 -1.47 -7.48 -17.51
C ASP A 13 -2.23 -8.18 -16.37
N MET A 14 -1.54 -8.65 -15.33
CA MET A 14 -2.17 -9.30 -14.20
C MET A 14 -2.74 -8.32 -13.16
N TRP A 15 -2.18 -7.11 -13.07
CA TRP A 15 -2.69 -6.11 -12.14
C TRP A 15 -3.95 -5.43 -12.73
N PRO A 16 -5.10 -5.46 -12.04
CA PRO A 16 -6.30 -4.83 -12.55
C PRO A 16 -6.12 -3.31 -12.68
N SER A 17 -6.67 -2.74 -13.76
CA SER A 17 -6.59 -1.31 -14.02
C SER A 17 -7.32 -0.54 -12.90
N SER A 18 -6.75 0.59 -12.46
CA SER A 18 -7.38 1.47 -11.47
C SER A 18 -7.68 0.82 -10.12
N SER A 19 -6.85 -0.13 -9.65
CA SER A 19 -7.02 -0.80 -8.34
C SER A 19 -5.95 -0.43 -7.29
N PRO A 20 -5.79 0.87 -6.91
CA PRO A 20 -4.90 1.26 -5.81
C PRO A 20 -5.39 0.72 -4.45
N ASP A 21 -6.64 0.28 -4.38
CA ASP A 21 -7.26 -0.23 -3.16
C ASP A 21 -6.62 -1.55 -2.72
N LEU A 22 -5.99 -2.31 -3.61
CA LEU A 22 -5.55 -3.67 -3.31
C LEU A 22 -4.34 -3.75 -2.38
N PHE A 23 -3.37 -2.84 -2.47
CA PHE A 23 -2.11 -2.98 -1.72
C PHE A 23 -1.58 -1.68 -1.12
N ASP A 24 -1.46 -0.66 -1.95
CA ASP A 24 -0.79 0.58 -1.60
C ASP A 24 -1.65 1.48 -0.73
N PHE A 25 -2.98 1.39 -0.77
CA PHE A 25 -3.89 2.22 0.04
C PHE A 25 -3.51 2.32 1.52
N ALA A 26 -3.26 1.19 2.20
CA ALA A 26 -3.00 1.21 3.64
C ALA A 26 -1.65 1.84 3.99
N VAL A 27 -0.61 1.51 3.21
CA VAL A 27 0.75 1.99 3.43
C VAL A 27 0.87 3.46 3.04
N TRP A 28 0.37 3.81 1.84
CA TRP A 28 0.38 5.20 1.39
C TRP A 28 -0.49 6.08 2.25
N GLY A 29 -1.71 5.64 2.60
CA GLY A 29 -2.60 6.43 3.46
C GLY A 29 -1.99 6.69 4.85
N LYS A 30 -1.17 5.76 5.39
CA LYS A 30 -0.44 5.99 6.64
C LYS A 30 0.69 7.00 6.47
N LEU A 31 1.50 6.86 5.42
CA LEU A 31 2.60 7.79 5.14
C LEU A 31 2.06 9.19 4.88
N GLU A 32 1.06 9.33 4.02
CA GLU A 32 0.40 10.60 3.70
C GLU A 32 -0.11 11.29 4.97
N ARG A 33 -0.86 10.57 5.81
CA ARG A 33 -1.35 11.10 7.09
C ARG A 33 -0.25 11.52 8.06
N LYS A 34 0.97 11.02 7.92
CA LYS A 34 2.12 11.36 8.76
C LYS A 34 2.90 12.52 8.19
N THR A 35 3.22 12.47 6.91
CA THR A 35 4.00 13.48 6.20
C THR A 35 3.23 14.78 6.06
N ASN A 36 1.91 14.72 5.84
CA ASN A 36 1.09 15.90 5.60
C ASN A 36 0.58 16.58 6.89
N ARG A 37 1.04 16.12 8.08
CA ARG A 37 0.71 16.79 9.37
C ARG A 37 1.33 18.17 9.48
N THR A 38 2.42 18.41 8.76
CA THR A 38 3.19 19.64 8.81
C THR A 38 3.53 20.10 7.39
N PRO A 39 3.47 21.42 7.09
CA PRO A 39 3.96 21.95 5.83
C PRO A 39 5.46 21.70 5.64
N HIS A 40 5.87 21.45 4.40
CA HIS A 40 7.28 21.24 4.03
C HIS A 40 7.80 22.46 3.25
N PRO A 41 9.01 22.97 3.54
CA PRO A 41 9.56 24.16 2.89
C PRO A 41 9.98 23.90 1.43
N ASN A 42 10.24 22.65 1.06
CA ASN A 42 10.66 22.26 -0.30
C ASN A 42 10.49 20.75 -0.53
N VAL A 43 10.76 20.32 -1.77
CA VAL A 43 10.64 18.92 -2.21
C VAL A 43 11.61 17.98 -1.49
N ASP A 44 12.78 18.45 -1.07
CA ASP A 44 13.74 17.59 -0.39
C ASP A 44 13.37 17.34 1.08
N ALA A 45 12.73 18.32 1.73
CA ALA A 45 12.16 18.17 3.06
C ALA A 45 11.04 17.13 3.09
N ILE A 46 10.13 17.13 2.10
CA ILE A 46 9.07 16.10 2.02
C ILE A 46 9.66 14.71 1.72
N LYS A 47 10.63 14.59 0.80
CA LYS A 47 11.33 13.31 0.54
C LYS A 47 12.00 12.75 1.79
N THR A 48 12.65 13.62 2.56
CA THR A 48 13.29 13.25 3.83
C THR A 48 12.26 12.76 4.83
N THR A 49 11.15 13.49 4.99
CA THR A 49 10.07 13.11 5.91
C THR A 49 9.44 11.77 5.51
N ILE A 50 9.19 11.53 4.22
CA ILE A 50 8.65 10.26 3.72
C ILE A 50 9.57 9.09 4.11
N ARG A 51 10.89 9.23 3.91
CA ARG A 51 11.87 8.19 4.28
C ARG A 51 11.88 7.95 5.79
N THR A 52 11.89 9.00 6.59
CA THR A 52 11.84 8.89 8.06
C THR A 52 10.57 8.19 8.54
N GLU A 53 9.40 8.54 8.00
CA GLU A 53 8.13 7.89 8.38
C GLU A 53 8.03 6.45 7.88
N TRP A 54 8.67 6.13 6.75
CA TRP A 54 8.82 4.76 6.28
C TRP A 54 9.68 3.93 7.24
N ASP A 55 10.85 4.43 7.63
CA ASP A 55 11.77 3.74 8.53
C ASP A 55 11.16 3.55 9.94
N ASN A 56 10.32 4.49 10.38
CA ASN A 56 9.56 4.41 11.63
C ASN A 56 8.30 3.53 11.51
N MET A 57 7.98 3.01 10.33
CA MET A 57 6.79 2.19 10.15
C MET A 57 6.98 0.80 10.77
N LEU A 58 6.11 0.48 11.73
CA LEU A 58 6.09 -0.84 12.37
C LEU A 58 6.01 -1.97 11.33
N LYS A 59 6.91 -2.95 11.44
CA LYS A 59 6.93 -4.14 10.59
C LYS A 59 5.63 -4.94 10.69
N GLU A 60 5.02 -4.96 11.87
CA GLU A 60 3.73 -5.62 12.12
C GLU A 60 2.61 -5.00 11.29
N PHE A 61 2.64 -3.67 11.13
CA PHE A 61 1.69 -2.96 10.27
C PHE A 61 1.87 -3.38 8.82
N LEU A 62 3.11 -3.40 8.31
CA LEU A 62 3.40 -3.86 6.94
C LEU A 62 2.93 -5.30 6.72
N ILE A 63 3.23 -6.21 7.65
CA ILE A 63 2.78 -7.60 7.59
C ILE A 63 1.25 -7.68 7.57
N SER A 64 0.56 -6.89 8.40
CA SER A 64 -0.90 -6.85 8.44
C SER A 64 -1.49 -6.35 7.13
N SER A 65 -0.93 -5.28 6.55
CA SER A 65 -1.35 -4.74 5.25
C SER A 65 -1.15 -5.76 4.14
N CYS A 66 0.00 -6.44 4.09
CA CYS A 66 0.25 -7.52 3.12
C CYS A 66 -0.71 -8.71 3.31
N LYS A 67 -1.04 -9.08 4.54
CA LYS A 67 -2.01 -10.15 4.82
C LYS A 67 -3.43 -9.78 4.38
N ALA A 68 -3.77 -8.50 4.40
CA ALA A 68 -5.08 -8.02 3.95
C ALA A 68 -5.25 -8.12 2.42
N PHE A 69 -4.16 -8.15 1.65
CA PHE A 69 -4.17 -8.19 0.19
C PHE A 69 -5.13 -9.24 -0.38
N ARG A 70 -5.02 -10.49 0.08
CA ARG A 70 -5.89 -11.59 -0.38
C ARG A 70 -7.37 -11.28 -0.16
N ARG A 71 -7.71 -10.86 1.06
CA ARG A 71 -9.09 -10.55 1.42
C ARG A 71 -9.64 -9.40 0.57
N ARG A 72 -8.80 -8.42 0.23
CA ARG A 72 -9.21 -7.31 -0.65
C ARG A 72 -9.43 -7.77 -2.09
N VAL A 73 -8.57 -8.64 -2.62
CA VAL A 73 -8.78 -9.26 -3.94
C VAL A 73 -10.10 -10.04 -3.96
N GLU A 74 -10.37 -10.85 -2.94
CA GLU A 74 -11.63 -11.59 -2.80
C GLU A 74 -12.84 -10.64 -2.77
N ALA A 75 -12.76 -9.53 -2.02
CA ALA A 75 -13.82 -8.52 -1.97
C ALA A 75 -14.04 -7.80 -3.32
N VAL A 76 -12.99 -7.52 -4.11
CA VAL A 76 -13.14 -6.95 -5.46
C VAL A 76 -13.82 -7.95 -6.40
N ILE A 77 -13.52 -9.24 -6.29
CA ILE A 77 -14.20 -10.29 -7.05
C ILE A 77 -15.68 -10.36 -6.68
N GLU A 78 -16.01 -10.32 -5.38
CA GLU A 78 -17.40 -10.30 -4.90
C GLU A 78 -18.15 -9.04 -5.33
N ALA A 79 -17.45 -7.91 -5.48
CA ALA A 79 -18.00 -6.66 -5.97
C ALA A 79 -18.12 -6.58 -7.50
N GLU A 80 -17.89 -7.69 -8.23
CA GLU A 80 -17.88 -7.73 -9.70
C GLU A 80 -16.95 -6.65 -10.30
N GLU A 81 -15.72 -6.57 -9.77
CA GLU A 81 -14.70 -5.56 -10.13
C GLU A 81 -15.06 -4.12 -9.68
N GLY A 82 -16.05 -3.98 -8.80
CA GLY A 82 -16.44 -2.72 -8.17
C GLY A 82 -15.45 -2.23 -7.11
N HIS A 83 -15.64 -0.96 -6.71
CA HIS A 83 -14.85 -0.33 -5.65
C HIS A 83 -15.16 -0.91 -4.26
N ILE A 84 -14.12 -1.02 -3.43
CA ILE A 84 -14.20 -1.50 -2.04
C ILE A 84 -13.53 -0.51 -1.08
N GLU A 85 -14.07 -0.32 0.12
CA GLU A 85 -13.48 0.52 1.19
C GLU A 85 -12.49 -0.25 2.08
#